data_AF-A0AAV4F785-F1
#
_entry.id   AF-A0AAV4F785-F1
#
_cell.length_a   1.000
_cell.length_b   1.000
_cell.length_c   1.000
_cell.angle_alpha   90.00
_cell.angle_beta   90.00
_cell.angle_gamma   90.00
#
_symmetry.space_group_name_H-M   'P 1'
#
loop_
_entity.id
_entity.type
_entity.pdbx_description
1 polymer ?
#
loop_
_entity_poly.entity_id
_entity_poly.type
_entity_poly.pdbx_seq_one_letter_code
_entity_poly.pdbx_strand_id
1 'polypeptide(L)'
;MYTRDSHNPLLYLNHASYCPSEQAKHLKARGVYQAGEDKSLFLSAWQRSLYNVDGLTSRPWWTVEQTGYTNFFKALKENWKAIRDEGLAQLNAKTGAFQPEDENLRDTGDWKQFTLFQQGRKNKANCEKAPKTCALIEQFPSVEKCTRGQVKFSVMSPGIHVWPHTGPTNCRIRSHLGLVVPQGPLIRVMNETRKWKEGEVLIFDDSFEHEVWHEGSELRLVLIVDVWHPELTQQQRRTLSPI
;
A
#
# COMPACT_ATOMS: atom_id res chain seq x y z
N MET A 1 12.80 38.65 -0.75
CA MET A 1 13.12 37.95 -2.01
C MET A 1 13.43 36.49 -1.69
N TYR A 2 12.43 35.61 -1.79
CA TYR A 2 12.64 34.16 -1.80
C TYR A 2 12.19 33.70 -3.19
N THR A 3 13.13 33.40 -4.06
CA THR A 3 12.87 32.60 -5.26
C THR A 3 12.63 31.16 -4.80
N ARG A 4 11.42 30.89 -4.30
CA ARG A 4 10.96 29.52 -4.05
C ARG A 4 10.76 28.88 -5.41
N ASP A 5 11.54 27.85 -5.66
CA ASP A 5 11.47 27.03 -6.86
C ASP A 5 10.06 26.43 -6.98
N SER A 6 9.22 27.08 -7.78
CA SER A 6 7.77 26.87 -7.84
C SER A 6 7.35 25.58 -8.54
N HIS A 7 8.34 24.74 -8.87
CA HIS A 7 8.23 23.49 -9.63
C HIS A 7 8.65 22.25 -8.81
N ASN A 8 8.99 22.37 -7.52
CA ASN A 8 9.34 21.21 -6.70
C ASN A 8 8.09 20.59 -6.04
N PRO A 9 7.64 19.38 -6.44
CA PRO A 9 6.41 18.76 -5.93
C PRO A 9 6.51 18.37 -4.45
N LEU A 10 7.71 18.12 -3.90
CA LEU A 10 7.91 17.81 -2.49
C LEU A 10 7.54 18.99 -1.59
N LEU A 11 7.71 20.23 -2.08
CA LEU A 11 7.28 21.41 -1.34
C LEU A 11 5.76 21.45 -1.19
N TYR A 12 5.02 21.00 -2.20
CA TYR A 12 3.55 20.95 -2.18
C TYR A 12 3.04 19.87 -1.22
N LEU A 13 3.68 18.69 -1.21
CA LEU A 13 3.36 17.62 -0.26
C LEU A 13 3.63 18.05 1.19
N ASN A 14 4.75 18.74 1.43
CA ASN A 14 5.14 19.20 2.77
C ASN A 14 4.37 20.46 3.24
N HIS A 15 3.91 21.32 2.33
CA HIS A 15 3.17 22.55 2.67
C HIS A 15 1.75 22.29 3.20
N ALA A 16 1.18 21.12 2.89
CA ALA A 16 -0.10 20.68 3.44
C ALA A 16 -0.06 20.49 4.97
N SER A 17 1.14 20.38 5.57
CA SER A 17 1.33 19.96 6.96
C SER A 17 1.32 21.10 8.00
N TYR A 18 1.25 22.39 7.59
CA TYR A 18 1.37 23.55 8.51
C TYR A 18 0.04 24.32 8.66
N CYS A 19 -0.82 23.89 9.58
CA CYS A 19 -1.99 24.65 10.05
C CYS A 19 -2.50 24.21 11.45
N PRO A 20 -3.15 25.07 12.26
CA PRO A 20 -3.45 24.76 13.68
C PRO A 20 -4.66 23.84 13.94
N SER A 21 -5.59 23.62 12.99
CA SER A 21 -6.77 22.75 13.18
C SER A 21 -6.96 21.76 12.02
N GLU A 22 -7.43 20.54 12.31
CA GLU A 22 -7.57 19.44 11.34
C GLU A 22 -8.41 19.79 10.11
N GLN A 23 -9.61 20.34 10.29
CA GLN A 23 -10.47 20.75 9.17
C GLN A 23 -9.86 21.86 8.32
N ALA A 24 -9.17 22.83 8.92
CA ALA A 24 -8.47 23.88 8.19
C ALA A 24 -7.23 23.34 7.46
N LYS A 25 -6.53 22.34 8.03
CA LYS A 25 -5.46 21.60 7.35
C LYS A 25 -6.00 20.92 6.09
N HIS A 26 -7.12 20.21 6.17
CA HIS A 26 -7.69 19.49 5.00
C HIS A 26 -8.14 20.43 3.86
N LEU A 27 -8.80 21.55 4.17
CA LEU A 27 -9.23 22.52 3.15
C LEU A 27 -8.04 23.22 2.48
N LYS A 28 -7.04 23.62 3.27
CA LYS A 28 -5.81 24.24 2.77
C LYS A 28 -4.96 23.25 1.98
N ALA A 29 -4.83 22.01 2.45
CA ALA A 29 -4.14 20.93 1.75
C ALA A 29 -4.78 20.65 0.39
N ARG A 30 -6.11 20.59 0.31
CA ARG A 30 -6.83 20.44 -0.97
C ARG A 30 -6.53 21.54 -1.97
N GLY A 31 -6.50 22.80 -1.53
CA GLY A 31 -6.10 23.92 -2.39
C GLY A 31 -4.65 23.79 -2.90
N VAL A 32 -3.74 23.31 -2.06
CA VAL A 32 -2.34 23.03 -2.45
C VAL A 32 -2.25 21.88 -3.45
N TYR A 33 -3.03 20.82 -3.26
CA TYR A 33 -3.06 19.67 -4.18
C TYR A 33 -3.66 20.04 -5.53
N GLN A 34 -4.74 20.83 -5.55
CA GLN A 34 -5.32 21.36 -6.78
C GLN A 34 -4.31 22.24 -7.52
N ALA A 35 -3.63 23.15 -6.82
CA ALA A 35 -2.58 23.97 -7.43
C ALA A 35 -1.39 23.15 -7.96
N GLY A 36 -1.12 21.97 -7.38
CA GLY A 36 -0.14 21.02 -7.88
C GLY A 36 -0.60 20.33 -9.16
N GLU A 37 -1.86 19.90 -9.23
CA GLU A 37 -2.50 19.35 -10.43
C GLU A 37 -2.53 20.37 -11.57
N ASP A 38 -2.96 21.61 -11.30
CA ASP A 38 -3.03 22.68 -12.31
C ASP A 38 -1.65 23.00 -12.92
N LYS A 39 -0.57 22.69 -12.19
CA LYS A 39 0.82 22.81 -12.63
C LYS A 39 1.41 21.51 -13.18
N SER A 40 0.61 20.46 -13.32
CA SER A 40 1.03 19.13 -13.75
C SER A 40 2.16 18.53 -12.90
N LEU A 41 2.22 18.90 -11.61
CA LEU A 41 3.15 18.32 -10.63
C LEU A 41 2.64 16.98 -10.08
N PHE A 42 1.32 16.79 -10.12
CA PHE A 42 0.63 15.56 -9.74
C PHE A 42 -0.23 15.07 -10.91
N LEU A 43 -0.51 13.76 -10.96
CA LEU A 43 -1.44 13.21 -11.95
C LEU A 43 -2.87 13.72 -11.74
N SER A 44 -3.25 13.95 -10.47
CA SER A 44 -4.41 14.72 -10.06
C SER A 44 -4.26 15.17 -8.60
N ALA A 45 -5.17 16.00 -8.09
CA ALA A 45 -5.23 16.35 -6.68
C ALA A 45 -5.36 15.12 -5.76
N TRP A 46 -5.85 13.99 -6.28
CA TRP A 46 -6.01 12.74 -5.55
C TRP A 46 -4.90 11.72 -5.79
N GLN A 47 -4.18 11.79 -6.91
CA GLN A 47 -3.14 10.84 -7.29
C GLN A 47 -1.79 11.57 -7.37
N ARG A 48 -1.03 11.53 -6.27
CA ARG A 48 0.11 12.44 -6.02
C ARG A 48 1.46 11.72 -5.90
N SER A 49 1.54 10.50 -6.42
CA SER A 49 2.80 9.79 -6.60
C SER A 49 3.77 10.61 -7.47
N LEU A 50 5.08 10.45 -7.24
CA LEU A 50 6.11 11.25 -7.91
C LEU A 50 6.90 10.46 -8.97
N TYR A 51 6.97 9.14 -8.85
CA TYR A 51 7.73 8.28 -9.76
C TYR A 51 6.80 7.56 -10.72
N ASN A 52 6.29 8.27 -11.73
CA ASN A 52 5.19 7.79 -12.56
C ASN A 52 5.64 7.32 -13.95
N VAL A 53 4.75 6.57 -14.59
CA VAL A 53 4.75 6.34 -16.05
C VAL A 53 3.44 6.89 -16.59
N ASP A 54 3.55 7.71 -17.65
CA ASP A 54 2.40 8.36 -18.27
C ASP A 54 1.54 7.36 -19.05
N GLY A 55 0.24 7.65 -19.13
CA GLY A 55 -0.72 6.86 -19.92
C GLY A 55 -1.20 5.56 -19.27
N LEU A 56 -0.76 5.25 -18.05
CA LEU A 56 -1.33 4.14 -17.27
C LEU A 56 -2.76 4.47 -16.83
N THR A 57 -3.67 3.51 -16.97
CA THR A 57 -5.06 3.63 -16.52
C THR A 57 -5.13 3.87 -15.01
N SER A 58 -5.62 5.04 -14.60
CA SER A 58 -5.82 5.37 -13.19
C SER A 58 -7.20 4.96 -12.68
N ARG A 59 -7.26 4.11 -11.66
CA ARG A 59 -8.49 3.76 -10.93
C ARG A 59 -8.20 3.63 -9.44
N PRO A 60 -9.01 4.22 -8.55
CA PRO A 60 -8.79 4.06 -7.10
C PRO A 60 -8.97 2.61 -6.67
N TRP A 61 -10.04 1.95 -7.14
CA TRP A 61 -10.33 0.55 -6.84
C TRP A 61 -10.29 -0.31 -8.10
N TRP A 62 -9.76 -1.52 -7.96
CA TRP A 62 -9.62 -2.50 -9.04
C TRP A 62 -10.37 -3.79 -8.70
N THR A 63 -10.86 -4.48 -9.72
CA THR A 63 -11.31 -5.87 -9.61
C THR A 63 -10.20 -6.84 -10.01
N VAL A 64 -10.30 -8.10 -9.62
CA VAL A 64 -9.33 -9.15 -9.98
C VAL A 64 -9.17 -9.23 -11.50
N GLU A 65 -10.26 -9.17 -12.25
CA GLU A 65 -10.31 -9.26 -13.72
C GLU A 65 -9.60 -8.08 -14.37
N GLN A 66 -9.81 -6.87 -13.84
CA GLN A 66 -9.18 -5.66 -14.37
C GLN A 66 -7.65 -5.68 -14.22
N THR A 67 -7.13 -6.40 -13.23
CA THR A 67 -5.67 -6.51 -13.05
C THR A 67 -5.01 -7.52 -13.99
N GLY A 68 -5.76 -8.43 -14.60
CA GLY A 68 -5.19 -9.56 -15.36
C GLY A 68 -4.44 -10.61 -14.51
N TYR A 69 -4.33 -10.44 -13.19
CA TYR A 69 -3.66 -11.40 -12.28
C TYR A 69 -4.65 -12.42 -11.67
N THR A 70 -5.64 -12.87 -12.45
CA THR A 70 -6.73 -13.74 -11.95
C THR A 70 -6.22 -15.04 -11.33
N ASN A 71 -5.26 -15.72 -11.97
CA ASN A 71 -4.68 -16.96 -11.44
C ASN A 71 -3.92 -16.73 -10.13
N PHE A 72 -3.23 -15.59 -10.01
CA PHE A 72 -2.51 -15.22 -8.80
C PHE A 72 -3.48 -14.96 -7.63
N PHE A 73 -4.49 -14.12 -7.85
CA PHE A 73 -5.47 -13.81 -6.80
C PHE A 73 -6.31 -15.03 -6.42
N LYS A 74 -6.62 -15.92 -7.38
CA LYS A 74 -7.24 -17.22 -7.08
C LYS A 74 -6.35 -18.05 -6.15
N ALA A 75 -5.06 -18.20 -6.47
CA ALA A 75 -4.13 -18.96 -5.63
C ALA A 75 -4.00 -18.36 -4.22
N LEU A 76 -3.91 -17.03 -4.09
CA LEU A 76 -3.91 -16.35 -2.79
C LEU A 76 -5.18 -16.66 -1.99
N LYS A 77 -6.36 -16.54 -2.62
CA LYS A 77 -7.64 -16.80 -1.99
C LYS A 77 -7.82 -18.26 -1.61
N GLU A 78 -7.33 -19.22 -2.38
CA GLU A 78 -7.43 -20.65 -2.04
C GLU A 78 -6.52 -21.04 -0.87
N ASN A 79 -5.37 -20.37 -0.73
CA ASN A 79 -4.35 -20.68 0.28
C ASN A 79 -4.38 -19.73 1.49
N TRP A 80 -5.40 -18.88 1.62
CA TRP A 80 -5.43 -17.79 2.62
C TRP A 80 -5.26 -18.27 4.06
N LYS A 81 -5.79 -19.45 4.41
CA LYS A 81 -5.66 -20.02 5.76
C LYS A 81 -4.21 -20.40 6.06
N ALA A 82 -3.52 -21.04 5.13
CA ALA A 82 -2.10 -21.39 5.29
C ALA A 82 -1.24 -20.13 5.43
N ILE A 83 -1.53 -19.10 4.63
CA ILE A 83 -0.87 -17.78 4.71
C ILE A 83 -1.12 -17.14 6.09
N ARG A 84 -2.38 -17.12 6.54
CA ARG A 84 -2.77 -16.59 7.86
C ARG A 84 -2.02 -17.31 8.98
N ASP A 85 -1.98 -18.63 8.94
CA ASP A 85 -1.39 -19.44 9.99
C ASP A 85 0.12 -19.20 10.11
N GLU A 86 0.85 -19.00 9.00
CA GLU A 86 2.26 -18.59 9.03
C GLU A 86 2.45 -17.19 9.63
N GLY A 87 1.61 -16.23 9.24
CA GLY A 87 1.64 -14.87 9.79
C GLY A 87 1.35 -14.84 11.31
N LEU A 88 0.33 -15.59 11.75
CA LEU A 88 -0.03 -15.72 13.17
C LEU A 88 1.04 -16.44 14.00
N ALA A 89 1.68 -17.47 13.44
CA ALA A 89 2.77 -18.16 14.13
C ALA A 89 3.90 -17.19 14.47
N GLN A 90 4.28 -16.31 13.54
CA GLN A 90 5.33 -15.31 13.79
C GLN A 90 4.89 -14.18 14.73
N LEU A 91 3.61 -13.80 14.67
CA LEU A 91 3.05 -12.78 15.57
C LEU A 91 3.01 -13.28 17.03
N ASN A 92 2.53 -14.50 17.24
CA ASN A 92 2.33 -15.09 18.56
C ASN A 92 3.66 -15.47 19.24
N ALA A 93 4.60 -16.02 18.46
CA ALA A 93 5.91 -16.40 18.98
C ALA A 93 6.84 -15.20 19.26
N LYS A 94 6.42 -13.97 18.92
CA LYS A 94 7.18 -12.73 19.11
C LYS A 94 8.64 -12.87 18.63
N THR A 95 8.84 -13.54 17.49
CA THR A 95 10.17 -13.93 16.95
C THR A 95 11.02 -12.76 16.47
N GLY A 96 10.58 -11.51 16.71
CA GLY A 96 11.15 -10.31 16.11
C GLY A 96 10.95 -10.21 14.60
N ALA A 97 10.07 -11.02 13.99
CA ALA A 97 9.77 -10.94 12.56
C ALA A 97 8.97 -9.68 12.19
N PHE A 98 8.05 -9.27 13.07
CA PHE A 98 7.27 -8.04 12.92
C PHE A 98 8.07 -6.85 13.45
N GLN A 99 8.48 -5.97 12.54
CA GLN A 99 9.17 -4.71 12.84
C GLN A 99 8.17 -3.54 12.78
N PRO A 100 8.34 -2.47 13.56
CA PRO A 100 7.53 -1.26 13.43
C PRO A 100 7.49 -0.75 11.98
N GLU A 101 6.37 -0.15 11.57
CA GLU A 101 6.36 0.64 10.33
C GLU A 101 7.13 1.94 10.58
N ASP A 102 8.15 2.20 9.75
CA ASP A 102 9.10 3.32 9.90
C ASP A 102 8.70 4.56 9.10
N GLU A 103 7.68 4.47 8.25
CA GLU A 103 7.10 5.64 7.59
C GLU A 103 6.22 6.36 8.64
N ASN A 104 6.58 7.58 9.03
CA ASN A 104 5.91 8.41 10.04
C ASN A 104 4.48 8.83 9.61
N LEU A 105 3.63 7.85 9.32
CA LEU A 105 2.30 7.97 8.70
C LEU A 105 1.16 7.71 9.69
N ARG A 106 1.47 7.42 10.96
CA ARG A 106 0.48 7.14 12.00
C ARG A 106 0.43 8.25 13.05
N ASP A 107 -0.75 8.44 13.63
CA ASP A 107 -0.93 9.30 14.80
C ASP A 107 -0.70 8.52 16.09
N THR A 108 -1.42 7.40 16.24
CA THR A 108 -1.50 6.60 17.47
C THR A 108 -1.48 5.10 17.15
N GLY A 109 -1.18 4.28 18.15
CA GLY A 109 -1.23 2.81 18.03
C GLY A 109 0.00 2.15 17.43
N ASP A 110 0.00 0.81 17.47
CA ASP A 110 1.08 -0.03 16.96
C ASP A 110 0.77 -0.53 15.55
N TRP A 111 1.64 -0.17 14.60
CA TRP A 111 1.66 -0.72 13.25
C TRP A 111 2.98 -1.45 13.03
N LYS A 112 2.90 -2.74 12.69
CA LYS A 112 4.08 -3.57 12.40
C LYS A 112 3.94 -4.29 11.08
N GLN A 113 5.08 -4.55 10.46
CA GLN A 113 5.22 -5.26 9.20
C GLN A 113 6.21 -6.42 9.29
N PHE A 114 5.94 -7.48 8.55
CA PHE A 114 6.83 -8.62 8.36
C PHE A 114 7.00 -8.85 6.85
N THR A 115 8.10 -8.32 6.32
CA THR A 115 8.36 -8.21 4.88
C THR A 115 9.04 -9.45 4.32
N LEU A 116 8.43 -10.08 3.32
CA LEU A 116 8.94 -11.27 2.63
C LEU A 116 9.72 -10.90 1.37
N PHE A 117 9.20 -9.94 0.60
CA PHE A 117 9.83 -9.43 -0.61
C PHE A 117 9.78 -7.90 -0.62
N GLN A 118 10.86 -7.27 -1.07
CA GLN A 118 10.95 -5.83 -1.24
C GLN A 118 11.83 -5.52 -2.44
N GLN A 119 11.40 -4.60 -3.30
CA GLN A 119 12.16 -4.20 -4.48
C GLN A 119 12.57 -5.39 -5.37
N GLY A 120 11.68 -6.37 -5.53
CA GLY A 120 11.93 -7.57 -6.30
C GLY A 120 12.95 -8.54 -5.69
N ARG A 121 13.32 -8.36 -4.41
CA ARG A 121 14.30 -9.19 -3.69
C ARG A 121 13.63 -9.95 -2.56
N LYS A 122 13.89 -11.25 -2.49
CA LYS A 122 13.47 -12.15 -1.42
C LYS A 122 14.28 -11.91 -0.14
N ASN A 123 13.61 -11.71 0.98
CA ASN A 123 14.24 -11.79 2.29
C ASN A 123 14.29 -13.27 2.73
N LYS A 124 15.47 -13.90 2.59
CA LYS A 124 15.65 -15.33 2.85
C LYS A 124 15.25 -15.73 4.28
N ALA A 125 15.74 -14.99 5.28
CA ALA A 125 15.47 -15.28 6.69
C ALA A 125 13.98 -15.15 7.03
N ASN A 126 13.28 -14.18 6.44
CA ASN A 126 11.84 -14.02 6.63
C ASN A 126 11.05 -15.09 5.87
N CYS A 127 11.50 -15.51 4.70
CA CYS A 127 10.85 -16.60 3.97
C CYS A 127 11.05 -17.98 4.59
N GLU A 128 12.11 -18.22 5.35
CA GLU A 128 12.23 -19.43 6.19
C GLU A 128 11.15 -19.50 7.27
N LYS A 129 10.64 -18.34 7.71
CA LYS A 129 9.57 -18.22 8.71
C LYS A 129 8.16 -18.29 8.13
N ALA A 130 8.01 -18.08 6.82
CA ALA A 130 6.75 -18.19 6.07
C ALA A 130 6.95 -18.94 4.73
N PRO A 131 7.43 -20.20 4.78
CA PRO A 131 7.89 -20.91 3.59
C PRO A 131 6.78 -21.19 2.57
N LYS A 132 5.55 -21.50 3.00
CA LYS A 132 4.43 -21.76 2.10
C LYS A 132 4.00 -20.47 1.39
N THR A 133 3.94 -19.37 2.13
CA THR A 133 3.61 -18.06 1.57
C THR A 133 4.65 -17.65 0.53
N CYS A 134 5.95 -17.74 0.85
CA CYS A 134 6.99 -17.39 -0.12
C CYS A 134 7.00 -18.32 -1.34
N ALA A 135 6.82 -19.62 -1.16
CA ALA A 135 6.75 -20.56 -2.28
C ALA A 135 5.55 -20.31 -3.20
N LEU A 136 4.44 -19.79 -2.67
CA LEU A 136 3.30 -19.35 -3.48
C LEU A 136 3.67 -18.12 -4.31
N ILE A 137 4.28 -17.10 -3.70
CA ILE A 137 4.67 -15.87 -4.42
C ILE A 137 5.69 -16.17 -5.53
N GLU A 138 6.64 -17.07 -5.29
CA GLU A 138 7.68 -17.47 -6.27
C GLU A 138 7.11 -18.15 -7.53
N GLN A 139 5.88 -18.69 -7.47
CA GLN A 139 5.20 -19.21 -8.66
C GLN A 139 4.75 -18.11 -9.63
N PHE A 140 4.75 -16.85 -9.19
CA PHE A 140 4.31 -15.71 -9.98
C PHE A 140 5.42 -14.65 -10.10
N PRO A 141 6.36 -14.83 -11.06
CA PRO A 141 7.52 -13.94 -11.21
C PRO A 141 7.18 -12.46 -11.41
N SER A 142 6.01 -12.15 -11.98
CA SER A 142 5.54 -10.76 -12.13
C SER A 142 5.22 -10.08 -10.80
N VAL A 143 4.91 -10.85 -9.75
CA VAL A 143 4.68 -10.37 -8.38
C VAL A 143 6.00 -10.36 -7.63
N GLU A 144 6.70 -11.50 -7.63
CA GLU A 144 8.00 -11.70 -6.97
C GLU A 144 9.03 -10.62 -7.38
N LYS A 145 9.08 -10.29 -8.67
CA LYS A 145 10.06 -9.35 -9.25
C LYS A 145 9.49 -7.93 -9.41
N CYS A 146 8.47 -7.56 -8.64
CA CYS A 146 7.98 -6.20 -8.59
C CYS A 146 9.01 -5.30 -7.88
N THR A 147 9.86 -4.62 -8.65
CA THR A 147 10.97 -3.80 -8.10
C THR A 147 10.50 -2.50 -7.46
N ARG A 148 9.25 -2.11 -7.67
CA ARG A 148 8.62 -0.95 -7.04
C ARG A 148 7.59 -1.33 -5.97
N GLY A 149 7.53 -2.60 -5.60
CA GLY A 149 6.53 -3.16 -4.70
C GLY A 149 7.14 -3.95 -3.55
N GLN A 150 6.25 -4.39 -2.67
CA GLN A 150 6.54 -5.24 -1.53
C GLN A 150 5.52 -6.37 -1.40
N VAL A 151 5.95 -7.45 -0.74
CA VAL A 151 5.06 -8.49 -0.21
C VAL A 151 5.34 -8.58 1.28
N LYS A 152 4.35 -8.24 2.11
CA LYS A 152 4.51 -8.15 3.56
C LYS A 152 3.24 -8.48 4.31
N PHE A 153 3.36 -9.14 5.45
CA PHE A 153 2.28 -9.17 6.42
C PHE A 153 2.22 -7.82 7.12
N SER A 154 1.01 -7.29 7.34
CA SER A 154 0.80 -6.05 8.08
C SER A 154 -0.21 -6.28 9.19
N VAL A 155 0.22 -5.97 10.41
CA VAL A 155 -0.63 -6.02 11.62
C VAL A 155 -0.87 -4.62 12.14
N MET A 156 -2.13 -4.34 12.47
CA MET A 156 -2.56 -3.08 13.09
C MET A 156 -3.32 -3.37 14.37
N SER A 157 -2.95 -2.69 15.45
CA SER A 157 -3.67 -2.74 16.71
C SER A 157 -4.90 -1.82 16.70
N PRO A 158 -5.91 -2.10 17.55
CA PRO A 158 -6.98 -1.16 17.89
C PRO A 158 -6.52 0.28 18.14
N GLY A 159 -7.34 1.23 17.74
CA GLY A 159 -7.13 2.67 17.97
C GLY A 159 -6.18 3.35 16.98
N ILE A 160 -5.63 2.63 16.00
CA ILE A 160 -4.74 3.24 15.01
C ILE A 160 -5.51 4.09 13.99
N HIS A 161 -4.92 5.23 13.66
CA HIS A 161 -5.27 6.05 12.50
C HIS A 161 -4.00 6.30 11.68
N VAL A 162 -4.03 5.86 10.43
CA VAL A 162 -3.00 6.15 9.44
C VAL A 162 -3.49 7.33 8.60
N TRP A 163 -2.73 8.42 8.63
CA TRP A 163 -3.07 9.67 7.98
C TRP A 163 -3.30 9.50 6.47
N PRO A 164 -4.08 10.39 5.83
CA PRO A 164 -4.19 10.42 4.37
C PRO A 164 -2.80 10.53 3.71
N HIS A 165 -2.44 9.56 2.89
CA HIS A 165 -1.15 9.53 2.21
C HIS A 165 -1.26 8.90 0.81
N THR A 166 -0.20 9.02 0.02
CA THR A 166 -0.08 8.45 -1.32
C THR A 166 1.19 7.65 -1.41
N GLY A 167 1.13 6.50 -2.08
CA GLY A 167 2.29 5.72 -2.48
C GLY A 167 3.18 6.51 -3.44
N PRO A 168 4.46 6.11 -3.58
CA PRO A 168 5.45 6.89 -4.33
C PRO A 168 5.30 6.78 -5.85
N THR A 169 4.56 5.80 -6.38
CA THR A 169 4.50 5.48 -7.81
C THR A 169 3.12 4.99 -8.25
N ASN A 170 2.70 5.33 -9.47
CA ASN A 170 1.52 4.74 -10.13
C ASN A 170 1.83 3.40 -10.84
N CYS A 171 3.08 2.91 -10.76
CA CYS A 171 3.53 1.73 -11.48
C CYS A 171 3.17 0.40 -10.80
N ARG A 172 2.50 0.43 -9.64
CA ARG A 172 2.07 -0.75 -8.91
C ARG A 172 0.60 -0.67 -8.54
N ILE A 173 -0.04 -1.82 -8.46
CA ILE A 173 -1.36 -1.98 -7.88
C ILE A 173 -1.19 -2.76 -6.57
N ARG A 174 -1.77 -2.24 -5.49
CA ARG A 174 -1.68 -2.82 -4.16
C ARG A 174 -2.89 -3.70 -3.90
N SER A 175 -2.65 -4.87 -3.33
CA SER A 175 -3.70 -5.76 -2.87
C SER A 175 -3.54 -6.12 -1.41
N HIS A 176 -4.66 -6.20 -0.69
CA HIS A 176 -4.74 -6.63 0.70
C HIS A 176 -5.61 -7.89 0.79
N LEU A 177 -4.99 -9.04 1.10
CA LEU A 177 -5.69 -10.26 1.48
C LEU A 177 -6.02 -10.21 2.98
N GLY A 178 -7.31 -10.30 3.34
CA GLY A 178 -7.73 -10.36 4.73
C GLY A 178 -7.35 -11.70 5.38
N LEU A 179 -6.63 -11.67 6.51
CA LEU A 179 -6.18 -12.88 7.22
C LEU A 179 -6.86 -13.03 8.58
N VAL A 180 -6.83 -11.97 9.39
CA VAL A 180 -7.62 -11.82 10.62
C VAL A 180 -8.26 -10.45 10.57
N VAL A 181 -9.59 -10.40 10.49
CA VAL A 181 -10.30 -9.15 10.25
C VAL A 181 -11.43 -8.98 11.28
N PRO A 182 -11.19 -8.25 12.37
CA PRO A 182 -12.22 -7.93 13.35
C PRO A 182 -13.19 -6.88 12.82
N GLN A 183 -14.23 -6.58 13.58
CA GLN A 183 -15.06 -5.40 13.33
C GLN A 183 -14.27 -4.12 13.61
N GLY A 184 -14.46 -3.08 12.78
CA GLY A 184 -13.87 -1.75 13.00
C GLY A 184 -12.90 -1.27 11.91
N PRO A 185 -11.94 -2.07 11.41
CA PRO A 185 -11.00 -1.61 10.39
C PRO A 185 -11.67 -1.15 9.09
N LEU A 186 -11.32 0.07 8.66
CA LEU A 186 -11.79 0.70 7.42
C LEU A 186 -10.61 1.24 6.62
N ILE A 187 -10.73 1.19 5.29
CA ILE A 187 -9.82 1.88 4.36
C ILE A 187 -10.62 2.74 3.41
N ARG A 188 -10.24 4.01 3.30
CA ARG A 188 -10.71 4.93 2.26
C ARG A 188 -9.64 5.02 1.19
N VAL A 189 -10.04 4.91 -0.08
CA VAL A 189 -9.20 5.25 -1.24
C VAL A 189 -9.99 6.24 -2.07
N MET A 190 -9.43 7.44 -2.25
CA MET A 190 -10.14 8.58 -2.83
C MET A 190 -11.45 8.87 -2.07
N ASN A 191 -12.60 8.64 -2.71
CA ASN A 191 -13.94 8.94 -2.19
C ASN A 191 -14.72 7.69 -1.73
N GLU A 192 -14.15 6.50 -1.85
CA GLU A 192 -14.83 5.25 -1.51
C GLU A 192 -14.12 4.53 -0.35
N THR A 193 -14.92 4.17 0.67
CA THR A 193 -14.47 3.45 1.86
C THR A 193 -14.92 2.00 1.81
N ARG A 194 -13.99 1.07 2.06
CA ARG A 194 -14.25 -0.37 2.09
C ARG A 194 -13.77 -1.00 3.40
N LYS A 195 -14.33 -2.18 3.68
CA LYS A 195 -13.93 -3.08 4.78
C LYS A 195 -13.19 -4.27 4.21
N TRP A 196 -12.21 -4.78 4.95
CA TRP A 196 -11.62 -6.09 4.65
C TRP A 196 -12.60 -7.22 5.00
N LYS A 197 -12.38 -8.39 4.40
CA LYS A 197 -13.02 -9.65 4.76
C LYS A 197 -11.97 -10.76 4.74
N GLU A 198 -12.06 -11.69 5.66
CA GLU A 198 -11.13 -12.83 5.69
C GLU A 198 -11.24 -13.67 4.42
N GLY A 199 -10.09 -14.06 3.86
CA GLY A 199 -10.01 -14.84 2.62
C GLY A 199 -10.34 -14.07 1.34
N GLU A 200 -10.70 -12.78 1.45
CA GLU A 200 -11.00 -11.91 0.31
C GLU A 200 -9.91 -10.88 0.07
N VAL A 201 -9.80 -10.42 -1.17
CA VAL A 201 -8.81 -9.43 -1.59
C VAL A 201 -9.48 -8.08 -1.86
N LEU A 202 -8.95 -7.03 -1.24
CA LEU A 202 -9.14 -5.65 -1.70
C LEU A 202 -8.00 -5.29 -2.63
N ILE A 203 -8.28 -4.62 -3.74
CA ILE A 203 -7.28 -4.22 -4.74
C ILE A 203 -7.49 -2.75 -5.06
N PHE A 204 -6.45 -1.95 -4.90
CA PHE A 204 -6.50 -0.51 -5.09
C PHE A 204 -5.16 0.02 -5.61
N ASP A 205 -5.20 1.17 -6.24
CA ASP A 205 -3.99 1.91 -6.62
C ASP A 205 -3.58 2.79 -5.43
N ASP A 206 -2.47 2.43 -4.78
CA ASP A 206 -2.00 3.16 -3.61
C ASP A 206 -1.37 4.51 -3.95
N SER A 207 -1.18 4.85 -5.24
CA SER A 207 -0.80 6.20 -5.66
C SER A 207 -1.91 7.23 -5.46
N PHE A 208 -3.16 6.76 -5.35
CA PHE A 208 -4.27 7.58 -4.89
C PHE A 208 -4.20 7.80 -3.39
N GLU A 209 -4.71 8.94 -2.94
CA GLU A 209 -4.81 9.23 -1.51
C GLU A 209 -5.65 8.15 -0.83
N HIS A 210 -5.08 7.57 0.21
CA HIS A 210 -5.75 6.57 1.02
C HIS A 210 -5.48 6.79 2.51
N GLU A 211 -6.42 6.31 3.31
CA GLU A 211 -6.48 6.53 4.75
C GLU A 211 -7.05 5.29 5.43
N VAL A 212 -6.55 4.97 6.62
CA VAL A 212 -6.94 3.75 7.35
C VAL A 212 -7.28 4.09 8.79
N TRP A 213 -8.39 3.54 9.28
CA TRP A 213 -8.82 3.63 10.67
C TRP A 213 -9.07 2.24 11.24
N HIS A 214 -8.82 2.10 12.54
CA HIS A 214 -9.14 0.88 13.27
C HIS A 214 -9.76 1.17 14.64
N GLU A 215 -11.04 1.53 14.65
CA GLU A 215 -11.82 1.78 15.88
C GLU A 215 -12.35 0.50 16.54
N GLY A 216 -11.71 -0.64 16.27
CA GLY A 216 -12.11 -1.96 16.76
C GLY A 216 -11.48 -2.29 18.10
N SER A 217 -11.67 -3.52 18.59
CA SER A 217 -11.14 -3.99 19.88
C SER A 217 -10.07 -5.08 19.77
N GLU A 218 -9.91 -5.67 18.58
CA GLU A 218 -8.95 -6.75 18.30
C GLU A 218 -8.00 -6.32 17.18
N LEU A 219 -6.85 -6.98 17.04
CA LEU A 219 -5.90 -6.66 15.96
C LEU A 219 -6.42 -7.06 14.58
N ARG A 220 -5.98 -6.35 13.55
CA ARG A 220 -6.19 -6.72 12.14
C ARG A 220 -4.89 -7.21 11.53
N LEU A 221 -4.90 -8.39 10.93
CA LEU A 221 -3.80 -8.94 10.13
C LEU A 221 -4.21 -9.08 8.66
N VAL A 222 -3.39 -8.55 7.76
CA VAL A 222 -3.55 -8.71 6.30
C VAL A 222 -2.22 -9.09 5.66
N LEU A 223 -2.26 -9.75 4.50
CA LEU A 223 -1.11 -9.83 3.60
C LEU A 223 -1.24 -8.74 2.55
N ILE A 224 -0.24 -7.86 2.48
CA ILE A 224 -0.09 -6.86 1.42
C ILE A 224 0.75 -7.48 0.31
N VAL A 225 0.25 -7.40 -0.92
CA VAL A 225 0.99 -7.80 -2.11
C VAL A 225 0.86 -6.71 -3.17
N ASP A 226 1.99 -6.14 -3.57
CA ASP A 226 2.08 -5.23 -4.69
C ASP A 226 2.37 -5.98 -6.00
N VAL A 227 1.62 -5.67 -7.05
CA VAL A 227 1.83 -6.21 -8.40
C VAL A 227 2.16 -5.07 -9.36
N TRP A 228 2.92 -5.35 -10.42
CA TRP A 228 3.12 -4.36 -11.50
C TRP A 228 1.77 -3.93 -12.08
N HIS A 229 1.64 -2.64 -12.38
CA HIS A 229 0.48 -2.12 -13.11
C HIS A 229 0.26 -2.95 -14.40
N PRO A 230 -0.97 -3.41 -14.69
CA PRO A 230 -1.23 -4.37 -15.76
C PRO A 230 -0.75 -3.91 -17.13
N GLU A 231 -0.85 -2.61 -17.40
CA GLU A 231 -0.48 -2.00 -18.69
C GLU A 231 1.03 -1.74 -18.85
N LEU A 232 1.85 -1.95 -17.81
CA LEU A 232 3.30 -1.88 -17.97
C LEU A 232 3.79 -3.02 -18.84
N THR A 233 4.51 -2.68 -19.90
CA THR A 233 5.17 -3.63 -20.80
C THR A 233 6.28 -4.41 -20.07
N GLN A 234 6.66 -5.57 -20.60
CA GLN A 234 7.78 -6.34 -20.04
C GLN A 234 9.10 -5.55 -20.05
N GLN A 235 9.32 -4.70 -21.07
CA GLN A 235 10.50 -3.86 -21.14
C GLN A 235 10.51 -2.85 -19.99
N GLN A 236 9.41 -2.10 -19.78
CA GLN A 236 9.31 -1.15 -18.67
C GLN A 236 9.54 -1.82 -17.31
N ARG A 237 8.91 -2.98 -17.07
CA ARG A 237 9.11 -3.74 -15.81
C ARG A 237 10.57 -4.13 -15.55
N ARG A 238 11.38 -4.28 -16.61
CA ARG A 238 12.82 -4.61 -16.51
C ARG A 238 13.71 -3.39 -16.36
N THR A 239 13.32 -2.24 -16.92
CA THR A 239 14.17 -1.04 -16.98
C THR A 239 13.84 0.01 -15.93
N LEU A 240 12.63 0.00 -15.37
CA LEU A 240 12.26 0.93 -14.31
C LEU A 240 13.11 0.68 -13.06
N SER A 241 13.69 1.76 -12.53
CA SER A 241 14.45 1.72 -11.28
C SER A 241 13.58 1.26 -10.10
N PRO A 242 14.15 0.50 -9.14
CA PRO A 242 13.49 0.20 -7.88
C PRO A 242 13.16 1.47 -7.07
N ILE A 243 12.14 1.38 -6.21
CA ILE A 243 11.72 2.43 -5.27
C ILE A 243 11.64 1.84 -3.86
#